data_AF-A0A4Q3YZJ6-F1
#
_entry.id   AF-A0A4Q3YZJ6-F1
#
_cell.length_a   1.000
_cell.length_b   1.000
_cell.length_c   1.000
_cell.angle_alpha   90.00
_cell.angle_beta   90.00
_cell.angle_gamma   90.00
#
_symmetry.space_group_name_H-M   'P 1'
#
loop_
_entity.id
_entity.type
_entity.pdbx_description
1 polymer ?
#
loop_
_entity_poly.entity_id
_entity_poly.type
_entity_poly.pdbx_seq_one_letter_code
_entity_poly.pdbx_strand_id
1 'polypeptide(L)'
;MSVRRLSPNQPASFTFSKESLEQAQWWISKYPAGKQQSAVIPILWLVQKQEGWVSEPAIRAVAEMLGMAQIRVLEVATFYTMFMLEPVGTHA
;
A
#
# COMPACT_ATOMS: atom_id res chain seq x y z
N MET A 1 16.41 -15.24 -4.79
CA MET A 1 15.03 -14.71 -4.79
C MET A 1 14.79 -14.00 -6.11
N SER A 2 13.72 -14.33 -6.83
CA SER A 2 13.35 -13.61 -8.06
C SER A 2 13.03 -12.15 -7.74
N VAL A 3 13.45 -11.22 -8.61
CA VAL A 3 13.16 -9.79 -8.46
C VAL A 3 11.65 -9.59 -8.65
N ARG A 4 10.93 -9.22 -7.59
CA ARG A 4 9.51 -8.87 -7.67
C ARG A 4 9.37 -7.46 -8.25
N ARG A 5 8.56 -7.32 -9.30
CA ARG A 5 8.35 -6.07 -10.03
C ARG A 5 6.87 -5.69 -9.99
N LEU A 6 6.59 -4.41 -10.14
CA LEU A 6 5.22 -3.92 -10.35
C LEU A 6 4.74 -4.34 -11.74
N SER A 7 3.43 -4.54 -11.88
CA SER A 7 2.81 -4.77 -13.20
C SER A 7 3.17 -3.65 -14.17
N PRO A 8 3.47 -3.95 -15.46
CA PRO A 8 3.64 -2.90 -16.47
C PRO A 8 2.33 -2.14 -16.74
N ASN A 9 1.17 -2.73 -16.45
CA ASN A 9 -0.14 -2.12 -16.65
C ASN A 9 -0.64 -1.55 -15.33
N GLN A 10 -0.43 -0.24 -15.11
CA GLN A 10 -0.85 0.47 -13.91
C GLN A 10 -2.18 1.20 -14.13
N PRO A 11 -3.04 1.33 -13.11
CA PRO A 11 -4.20 2.21 -13.17
C PRO A 11 -3.75 3.68 -13.26
N ALA A 12 -4.60 4.55 -13.80
CA ALA A 12 -4.27 5.97 -13.96
C ALA A 12 -4.15 6.72 -12.62
N SER A 13 -4.93 6.32 -11.61
CA SER A 13 -4.99 6.96 -10.30
C SER A 13 -5.46 5.98 -9.24
N PHE A 14 -5.12 6.28 -7.98
CA PHE A 14 -5.67 5.59 -6.81
C PHE A 14 -6.21 6.62 -5.82
N THR A 15 -7.31 6.28 -5.16
CA THR A 15 -7.86 7.09 -4.07
C THR A 15 -8.43 6.15 -3.01
N PHE A 16 -8.15 6.44 -1.75
CA PHE A 16 -8.72 5.67 -0.65
C PHE A 16 -10.23 5.88 -0.59
N SER A 17 -10.97 4.79 -0.37
CA SER A 17 -12.38 4.88 0.01
C SER A 17 -12.52 5.56 1.38
N LYS A 18 -13.71 6.09 1.68
CA LYS A 18 -13.97 6.72 2.98
C LYS A 18 -13.70 5.76 4.15
N GLU A 19 -14.12 4.50 4.02
CA GLU A 19 -13.88 3.47 5.04
C GLU A 19 -12.38 3.18 5.20
N SER A 20 -11.65 3.05 4.09
CA SER A 20 -10.21 2.79 4.12
C SER A 20 -9.42 3.96 4.72
N LEU A 21 -9.85 5.20 4.51
CA LEU A 21 -9.24 6.39 5.13
C LEU A 21 -9.42 6.38 6.65
N GLU A 22 -10.63 6.11 7.14
CA GLU A 22 -10.91 6.03 8.58
C GLU A 22 -10.08 4.92 9.24
N GLN A 23 -10.00 3.75 8.61
CA GLN A 23 -9.16 2.63 9.08
C GLN A 23 -7.67 2.96 9.03
N ALA A 24 -7.20 3.64 7.98
CA ALA A 24 -5.81 4.06 7.87
C ALA A 24 -5.42 5.04 8.98
N GLN A 25 -6.27 6.04 9.26
CA GLN A 25 -6.04 6.99 10.36
C GLN A 25 -6.04 6.28 11.72
N TRP A 26 -6.94 5.31 11.92
CA TRP A 26 -6.95 4.49 13.12
C TRP A 26 -5.63 3.72 13.29
N TRP A 27 -5.10 3.10 12.23
CA TRP A 27 -3.79 2.44 12.28
C TRP A 27 -2.66 3.41 12.59
N ILE A 28 -2.63 4.58 11.94
CA ILE A 28 -1.60 5.60 12.19
C ILE A 28 -1.60 6.04 13.66
N SER A 29 -2.77 6.23 14.25
CA SER A 29 -2.92 6.66 15.65
C SER A 29 -2.38 5.67 16.69
N LYS A 30 -2.19 4.40 16.32
CA LYS A 30 -1.59 3.39 17.22
C LYS A 30 -0.08 3.58 17.38
N TYR A 31 0.57 4.29 16.47
CA TYR A 31 2.00 4.50 16.52
C TYR A 31 2.33 5.84 17.19
N PRO A 32 3.40 5.90 18.01
CA PRO A 32 3.83 7.16 18.62
C PRO A 32 4.11 8.25 17.58
N ALA A 33 4.00 9.51 18.01
CA ALA A 33 4.38 10.65 17.19
C ALA A 33 5.82 10.52 16.68
N GLY A 34 6.03 10.77 15.39
CA GLY A 34 7.32 10.60 14.70
C GLY A 34 7.61 9.17 14.23
N LYS A 35 6.74 8.19 14.54
CA LYS A 35 6.87 6.79 14.11
C LYS A 35 5.72 6.31 13.23
N GLN A 36 4.95 7.22 12.64
CA GLN A 36 3.77 6.92 11.81
C GLN A 36 4.11 6.03 10.61
N GLN A 37 5.35 6.12 10.10
CA GLN A 37 5.86 5.28 9.00
C GLN A 37 5.75 3.78 9.29
N SER A 38 5.70 3.37 10.57
CA SER A 38 5.50 1.98 10.97
C SER A 38 4.11 1.43 10.56
N ALA A 39 3.15 2.30 10.25
CA ALA A 39 1.84 1.93 9.74
C ALA A 39 1.83 1.53 8.26
N VAL A 40 2.98 1.53 7.57
CA VAL A 40 3.06 1.20 6.13
C VAL A 40 2.50 -0.19 5.81
N ILE A 41 2.81 -1.20 6.61
CA ILE A 41 2.33 -2.58 6.40
C ILE A 41 0.80 -2.66 6.52
N PRO A 42 0.16 -2.22 7.63
CA PRO A 42 -1.30 -2.30 7.74
C PRO A 42 -2.02 -1.43 6.70
N ILE A 43 -1.46 -0.28 6.30
CA ILE A 43 -2.10 0.55 5.27
C ILE A 43 -1.98 -0.10 3.87
N LEU A 44 -0.82 -0.66 3.51
CA LEU A 44 -0.69 -1.42 2.26
C LEU A 44 -1.64 -2.62 2.21
N TRP A 45 -1.91 -3.24 3.35
CA TRP A 45 -2.91 -4.30 3.45
C TRP A 45 -4.34 -3.79 3.19
N LEU A 46 -4.68 -2.60 3.69
CA LEU A 46 -5.96 -1.95 3.39
C LEU A 46 -6.10 -1.64 1.90
N VAL A 47 -5.04 -1.12 1.27
CA VAL A 47 -5.00 -0.87 -0.18
C VAL A 47 -5.29 -2.16 -0.95
N GLN A 48 -4.60 -3.25 -0.61
CA GLN A 48 -4.81 -4.53 -1.25
C GLN A 48 -6.23 -5.07 -1.03
N LYS A 49 -6.83 -4.85 0.14
CA LYS A 49 -8.21 -5.24 0.39
C LYS A 49 -9.21 -4.43 -0.46
N GLN A 50 -8.90 -3.15 -0.72
CA GLN A 50 -9.73 -2.27 -1.54
C GLN A 50 -9.64 -2.62 -3.04
N GLU A 51 -8.42 -2.79 -3.57
CA GLU A 51 -8.18 -2.91 -5.02
C GLU A 51 -7.90 -4.35 -5.48
N GLY A 52 -7.65 -5.29 -4.55
CA GLY A 52 -7.19 -6.66 -4.82
C GLY A 52 -5.67 -6.79 -5.01
N TRP A 53 -4.97 -5.67 -5.21
CA TRP A 53 -3.51 -5.61 -5.39
C TRP A 53 -2.96 -4.23 -5.03
N VAL A 54 -1.64 -4.09 -5.01
CA VAL A 54 -0.92 -2.86 -4.69
C VAL A 54 -0.30 -2.28 -5.97
N SER A 55 -0.92 -1.23 -6.49
CA SER A 55 -0.49 -0.51 -7.67
C SER A 55 0.51 0.62 -7.35
N GLU A 56 1.24 1.11 -8.35
CA GLU A 56 2.16 2.24 -8.19
C GLU A 56 1.47 3.52 -7.69
N PRO A 57 0.29 3.93 -8.22
CA PRO A 57 -0.43 5.08 -7.69
C PRO A 57 -0.83 4.89 -6.22
N ALA A 58 -1.14 3.66 -5.81
CA ALA A 58 -1.46 3.38 -4.41
C ALA A 58 -0.23 3.49 -3.50
N ILE A 59 0.93 3.00 -3.93
CA ILE A 59 2.22 3.18 -3.23
C ILE A 59 2.50 4.67 -3.03
N ARG A 60 2.29 5.49 -4.07
CA ARG A 60 2.46 6.96 -3.98
C ARG A 60 1.51 7.57 -2.95
N ALA A 61 0.23 7.23 -2.99
CA ALA A 61 -0.76 7.74 -2.04
C ALA A 61 -0.43 7.35 -0.59
N VAL A 62 0.06 6.14 -0.35
CA VAL A 62 0.51 5.69 0.98
C VAL A 62 1.74 6.47 1.43
N ALA A 63 2.70 6.70 0.53
CA ALA A 63 3.91 7.45 0.82
C ALA A 63 3.60 8.91 1.22
N GLU A 64 2.71 9.55 0.48
CA GLU A 64 2.20 10.90 0.78
C GLU A 64 1.46 10.94 2.12
N MET A 65 0.58 9.97 2.39
CA MET A 65 -0.17 9.87 3.64
C MET A 65 0.75 9.72 4.87
N LEU A 66 1.82 8.94 4.75
CA LEU A 66 2.76 8.70 5.85
C LEU A 66 3.92 9.71 5.89
N GLY A 67 3.98 10.65 4.96
CA GLY A 67 5.07 11.63 4.85
C GLY A 67 6.44 10.97 4.67
N MET A 68 6.52 9.92 3.86
CA MET A 68 7.77 9.16 3.62
C MET A 68 8.09 9.03 2.14
N ALA A 69 9.34 8.72 1.81
CA ALA A 69 9.76 8.56 0.43
C ALA A 69 9.09 7.34 -0.23
N GLN A 70 8.59 7.51 -1.46
CA GLN A 70 7.91 6.45 -2.23
C GLN A 70 8.75 5.18 -2.34
N ILE A 71 10.07 5.31 -2.51
CA ILE A 71 11.00 4.17 -2.59
C ILE A 71 10.94 3.27 -1.35
N ARG A 72 10.71 3.83 -0.15
CA ARG A 72 10.61 3.04 1.08
C ARG A 72 9.34 2.20 1.11
N VAL A 73 8.23 2.72 0.60
CA VAL A 73 6.98 1.97 0.48
C VAL A 73 7.12 0.88 -0.59
N LEU A 74 7.81 1.18 -1.69
CA LEU A 74 8.11 0.20 -2.74
C LEU A 74 9.00 -0.94 -2.24
N GLU A 75 10.04 -0.64 -1.45
CA GLU A 75 10.88 -1.63 -0.78
C GLU A 75 10.03 -2.58 0.08
N VAL A 76 9.12 -2.05 0.89
CA VAL A 76 8.21 -2.85 1.72
C VAL A 76 7.28 -3.71 0.86
N ALA A 77 6.65 -3.14 -0.16
CA ALA A 77 5.71 -3.84 -1.03
C ALA A 77 6.37 -5.00 -1.81
N THR A 78 7.62 -4.79 -2.25
CA THR A 78 8.39 -5.81 -2.97
C THR A 78 9.00 -6.85 -2.04
N PHE A 79 9.38 -6.46 -0.82
CA PHE A 79 9.96 -7.36 0.19
C PHE A 79 8.96 -8.39 0.72
N TYR A 80 7.75 -7.97 1.10
CA TYR A 80 6.73 -8.88 1.64
C TYR A 80 5.92 -9.54 0.51
N THR A 81 5.99 -10.88 0.43
CA THR A 81 5.30 -11.68 -0.59
C THR A 81 3.77 -11.64 -0.49
N MET A 82 3.24 -11.25 0.66
CA MET A 82 1.81 -11.07 0.92
C MET A 82 1.18 -9.97 0.06
N PHE A 83 1.97 -8.98 -0.39
CA PHE A 83 1.47 -7.90 -1.22
C PHE A 83 1.48 -8.27 -2.69
N MET A 84 0.32 -8.31 -3.33
CA MET A 84 0.20 -8.61 -4.77
C MET A 84 0.56 -7.35 -5.57
N LEU A 85 1.53 -7.44 -6.46
CA LEU A 85 2.03 -6.31 -7.26
C LEU A 85 1.49 -6.29 -8.69
N GLU A 86 0.58 -7.22 -8.98
CA GLU A 86 -0.14 -7.36 -10.23
C GLU A 86 -1.59 -7.74 -9.91
N PRO A 87 -2.55 -7.42 -10.80
CA PRO A 87 -3.94 -7.85 -10.63
C PRO A 87 -4.00 -9.37 -10.53
N VAL A 88 -4.46 -9.87 -9.38
CA VAL A 88 -4.75 -11.29 -9.20
C VAL A 88 -6.25 -11.51 -9.40
N GLY A 89 -6.61 -12.63 -10.04
CA GLY A 89 -8.01 -12.97 -10.25
C GLY A 89 -8.77 -13.06 -8.93
N THR A 90 -10.03 -12.61 -8.93
CA THR A 90 -10.97 -12.92 -7.85
C THR A 90 -11.26 -14.41 -7.91
N HIS A 91 -11.16 -15.10 -6.77
CA HIS A 91 -11.41 -16.54 -6.66
C HIS A 91 -12.71 -16.96 -7.38
N ALA A 92 -12.63 -18.07 -8.13
CA ALA A 92 -13.78 -18.81 -8.66
C ALA A 92 -14.54 -19.53 -7.56
#